data_AF-A0A8S8YMI6-F1
#
_entry.id   AF-A0A8S8YMI6-F1
#
_cell.length_a   1.000
_cell.length_b   1.000
_cell.length_c   1.000
_cell.angle_alpha   90.00
_cell.angle_beta   90.00
_cell.angle_gamma   90.00
#
_symmetry.space_group_name_H-M   'P 1'
#
loop_
_entity.id
_entity.type
_entity.pdbx_description
1 polymer ?
#
loop_
_entity_poly.entity_id
_entity_poly.type
_entity_poly.pdbx_seq_one_letter_code
_entity_poly.pdbx_strand_id
1 'polypeptide(L)'
;MWRDVDAKSREGGLQSHSLPEISLGHSNGIAVAAVSLDGSPIGLDAEPVDACRSKNILTMMASGKELQYLEQLWTNNEDLGIQESTRTWVVKEAVQKACGLGMHIAPQSFSVLDGNPVSLIHDKVRYNLEFTHWQETLETFPSGFWFFKG
;
A
#
# COMPACT_ATOMS: atom_id res chain seq x y z
N MET A 1 10.90 10.29 16.83
CA MET A 1 10.63 8.90 16.41
C MET A 1 11.23 7.99 17.46
N TRP A 2 10.41 7.48 18.39
CA TRP A 2 10.88 6.50 19.37
C TRP A 2 10.95 5.15 18.65
N ARG A 3 12.14 4.76 18.20
CA ARG A 3 12.44 3.35 17.93
C ARG A 3 12.94 2.78 19.24
N ASP A 4 12.25 1.79 19.77
CA ASP A 4 12.72 0.99 20.91
C ASP A 4 13.94 0.17 20.47
N VAL A 5 15.10 0.82 20.43
CA VAL A 5 16.38 0.14 20.18
C VAL A 5 16.75 -0.72 21.40
N ASP A 6 16.15 -0.45 22.56
CA ASP A 6 16.46 -1.10 23.83
C ASP A 6 15.65 -2.38 24.11
N ALA A 7 14.58 -2.66 23.35
CA ALA A 7 13.79 -3.87 23.53
C ALA A 7 14.55 -5.17 23.18
N LYS A 8 15.69 -5.06 22.46
CA LYS A 8 16.53 -6.22 22.09
C LYS A 8 17.47 -6.70 23.20
N SER A 9 17.62 -5.99 24.32
CA SER A 9 18.69 -6.28 25.30
C SER A 9 18.25 -6.86 26.64
N ARG A 10 16.95 -7.18 26.82
CA ARG A 10 16.48 -7.79 28.08
C ARG A 10 16.30 -9.31 27.97
N GLU A 11 17.32 -9.96 28.51
CA GLU A 11 17.31 -11.23 29.24
C GLU A 11 17.23 -12.55 28.45
N GLY A 12 18.13 -13.45 28.81
CA GLY A 12 18.32 -14.75 28.17
C GLY A 12 17.19 -15.72 28.45
N GLY A 13 16.77 -16.43 27.40
CA GLY A 13 15.89 -17.58 27.48
C GLY A 13 15.03 -17.75 26.23
N LEU A 14 15.36 -18.77 25.43
CA LEU A 14 14.56 -19.41 24.38
C LEU A 14 14.21 -18.56 23.13
N GLN A 15 14.89 -18.87 22.01
CA GLN A 15 14.62 -18.45 20.62
C GLN A 15 14.15 -16.99 20.44
N SER A 16 15.08 -16.10 20.05
CA SER A 16 14.78 -14.73 19.64
C SER A 16 14.00 -14.72 18.32
N HIS A 17 12.71 -15.07 18.36
CA HIS A 17 11.81 -14.82 17.25
C HIS A 17 11.64 -13.31 17.14
N SER A 18 11.75 -12.79 15.91
CA SER A 18 11.39 -11.41 15.60
C SER A 18 9.96 -11.14 16.09
N LEU A 19 9.75 -9.96 16.66
CA LEU A 19 8.39 -9.55 17.03
C LEU A 19 7.53 -9.46 15.77
N PRO A 20 6.23 -9.80 15.86
CA PRO A 20 5.34 -9.68 14.73
C PRO A 20 5.19 -8.21 14.31
N GLU A 21 5.03 -7.99 13.01
CA GLU A 21 4.72 -6.69 12.43
C GLU A 21 3.22 -6.61 12.11
N ILE A 22 2.61 -5.45 12.32
CA ILE A 22 1.18 -5.24 12.10
C ILE A 22 0.97 -4.01 11.22
N SER A 23 0.20 -4.16 10.15
CA SER A 23 -0.27 -3.05 9.33
C SER A 23 -1.79 -2.93 9.41
N LEU A 24 -2.27 -1.71 9.63
CA LEU A 24 -3.69 -1.41 9.76
C LEU A 24 -4.16 -0.52 8.60
N GLY A 25 -5.38 -0.78 8.12
CA GLY A 25 -6.09 0.07 7.18
C GLY A 25 -7.54 0.23 7.62
N HIS A 26 -8.17 1.33 7.26
CA HIS A 26 -9.60 1.47 7.45
C HIS A 26 -10.19 2.33 6.34
N SER A 27 -11.36 1.95 5.85
CA SER A 27 -12.13 2.76 4.91
C SER A 27 -13.61 2.37 4.99
N ASN A 28 -14.49 3.36 4.80
CA ASN A 28 -15.94 3.18 4.75
C ASN A 28 -16.53 2.33 5.90
N GLY A 29 -16.09 2.55 7.15
CA GLY A 29 -16.60 1.81 8.31
C GLY A 29 -16.02 0.41 8.52
N ILE A 30 -15.08 -0.02 7.68
CA ILE A 30 -14.32 -1.26 7.82
C ILE A 30 -12.92 -0.93 8.33
N ALA A 31 -12.42 -1.76 9.25
CA ALA A 31 -11.03 -1.78 9.67
C ALA A 31 -10.43 -3.16 9.37
N VAL A 32 -9.21 -3.17 8.86
CA VAL A 32 -8.50 -4.36 8.40
C VAL A 32 -7.08 -4.36 8.98
N ALA A 33 -6.58 -5.54 9.29
CA ALA A 33 -5.25 -5.73 9.87
C ALA A 33 -4.54 -6.87 9.15
N ALA A 34 -3.28 -6.64 8.78
CA ALA A 34 -2.37 -7.69 8.35
C ALA A 34 -1.28 -7.88 9.41
N VAL A 35 -0.96 -9.13 9.70
CA VAL A 35 0.05 -9.50 10.70
C VAL A 35 1.12 -10.36 10.04
N SER A 36 2.37 -9.92 10.08
CA SER A 36 3.53 -10.77 9.79
C SER A 36 3.99 -11.42 11.10
N LEU A 37 4.03 -12.75 11.12
CA LEU A 37 4.45 -13.52 12.30
C LEU A 37 5.97 -13.62 12.45
N ASP A 38 6.70 -13.45 11.35
CA ASP A 38 8.15 -13.51 11.26
C ASP A 38 8.81 -12.12 11.36
N GLY A 39 8.03 -11.07 11.62
CA GLY A 39 8.49 -9.68 11.72
C GLY A 39 9.02 -9.10 10.40
N SER A 40 8.71 -9.74 9.28
CA SER A 40 8.92 -9.16 7.96
C SER A 40 8.06 -7.89 7.82
N PRO A 41 8.60 -6.80 7.25
CA PRO A 41 7.81 -5.59 7.01
C PRO A 41 6.56 -5.93 6.20
N ILE A 42 5.43 -5.33 6.57
CA ILE A 42 4.15 -5.58 5.93
C ILE A 42 3.37 -4.28 5.79
N GLY A 43 2.77 -4.07 4.63
CA GLY A 43 1.91 -2.92 4.37
C GLY A 43 0.53 -3.37 3.92
N LEU A 44 -0.51 -2.85 4.57
CA LEU A 44 -1.92 -3.09 4.22
C LEU A 44 -2.64 -1.77 3.97
N ASP A 45 -3.31 -1.69 2.82
CA ASP A 45 -4.30 -0.66 2.57
C ASP A 45 -5.54 -1.26 1.90
N ALA A 46 -6.70 -0.64 2.14
CA ALA A 46 -7.96 -1.10 1.60
C ALA A 46 -8.97 0.02 1.33
N GLU A 47 -9.64 -0.08 0.17
CA GLU A 47 -10.66 0.87 -0.26
C GLU A 47 -11.85 0.15 -0.91
N PRO A 48 -13.06 0.72 -0.82
CA PRO A 48 -14.22 0.24 -1.58
C PRO A 48 -13.96 0.25 -3.08
N VAL A 49 -14.45 -0.75 -3.80
CA VAL A 49 -14.30 -0.86 -5.26
C VAL A 49 -15.04 0.26 -5.99
N ASP A 50 -16.12 0.77 -5.40
CA ASP A 50 -16.90 1.90 -5.88
C ASP A 50 -16.37 3.26 -5.37
N ALA A 51 -15.18 3.30 -4.77
CA ALA A 51 -14.56 4.55 -4.34
C ALA A 51 -14.29 5.47 -5.54
N CYS A 52 -15.12 6.50 -5.69
CA CYS A 52 -14.95 7.55 -6.68
C CYS A 52 -13.84 8.51 -6.26
N ARG A 53 -12.66 8.36 -6.86
CA ARG A 53 -11.58 9.35 -6.74
C ARG A 53 -11.68 10.37 -7.87
N SER A 54 -11.53 11.65 -7.53
CA SER A 54 -11.46 12.71 -8.53
C SER A 54 -10.18 12.60 -9.37
N LYS A 55 -10.24 12.89 -10.67
CA LYS A 55 -9.07 12.92 -11.57
C LYS A 55 -7.91 13.80 -11.07
N ASN A 56 -8.20 14.83 -10.27
CA ASN A 56 -7.18 15.71 -9.69
C ASN A 56 -6.17 14.99 -8.78
N ILE A 57 -6.51 13.80 -8.27
CA ILE A 57 -5.59 13.02 -7.43
C ILE A 57 -4.38 12.49 -8.22
N LEU A 58 -4.53 12.33 -9.55
CA LEU A 58 -3.50 11.73 -10.39
C LEU A 58 -2.17 12.47 -10.30
N THR A 59 -2.19 13.81 -10.36
CA THR A 59 -0.97 14.63 -10.27
C THR A 59 -0.32 14.58 -8.89
N MET A 60 -1.09 14.25 -7.85
CA MET A 60 -0.59 14.10 -6.47
C MET A 60 -0.01 12.71 -6.20
N MET A 61 -0.42 11.68 -6.96
CA MET A 61 -0.06 10.30 -6.65
C MET A 61 0.81 9.60 -7.71
N ALA A 62 0.63 9.93 -8.99
CA ALA A 62 1.17 9.15 -10.09
C ALA A 62 2.57 9.62 -10.52
N SER A 63 3.44 8.67 -10.83
CA SER A 63 4.75 8.92 -11.43
C SER A 63 4.65 9.21 -12.94
N GLY A 64 5.70 9.74 -13.58
CA GLY A 64 5.60 10.29 -14.95
C GLY A 64 4.90 9.41 -16.00
N LYS A 65 5.30 8.14 -16.16
CA LYS A 65 4.64 7.20 -17.11
C LYS A 65 3.27 6.74 -16.63
N GLU A 66 3.15 6.53 -15.33
CA GLU A 66 1.92 6.11 -14.65
C GLU A 66 0.82 7.18 -14.77
N LEU A 67 1.18 8.46 -14.68
CA LEU A 67 0.28 9.58 -14.88
C LEU A 67 -0.28 9.60 -16.30
N GLN A 68 0.59 9.47 -17.30
CA GLN A 68 0.18 9.42 -18.71
C GLN A 68 -0.77 8.26 -18.99
N TYR A 69 -0.46 7.08 -18.42
CA TYR A 69 -1.32 5.90 -18.53
C TYR A 69 -2.71 6.14 -17.91
N LEU A 70 -2.77 6.64 -16.68
CA LEU A 70 -4.03 6.92 -16.00
C LEU A 70 -4.83 8.01 -16.71
N GLU A 71 -4.19 9.08 -17.18
CA GLU A 71 -4.86 10.14 -17.96
C GLU A 71 -5.49 9.61 -19.25
N GLN A 72 -4.81 8.69 -19.94
CA GLN A 72 -5.35 8.02 -21.13
C GLN A 72 -6.55 7.15 -20.78
N LEU A 73 -6.49 6.38 -19.68
CA LEU A 73 -7.64 5.60 -19.22
C LEU A 73 -8.83 6.49 -18.92
N TRP A 74 -8.66 7.54 -18.13
CA TRP A 74 -9.72 8.51 -17.83
C TRP A 74 -10.34 9.14 -19.08
N THR A 75 -9.54 9.35 -20.14
CA THR A 75 -10.03 9.93 -21.39
C THR A 75 -10.80 8.92 -22.23
N ASN A 76 -10.37 7.66 -22.23
CA ASN A 76 -10.96 6.60 -23.05
C ASN A 76 -12.19 5.95 -22.38
N ASN A 77 -12.15 5.81 -21.06
CA ASN A 77 -13.18 5.19 -20.23
C ASN A 77 -13.04 5.70 -18.78
N GLU A 78 -13.93 6.60 -18.38
CA GLU A 78 -13.91 7.24 -17.07
C GLU A 78 -14.03 6.22 -15.92
N ASP A 79 -14.94 5.25 -16.01
CA ASP A 79 -15.12 4.22 -14.98
C ASP A 79 -13.84 3.40 -14.76
N LEU A 80 -13.19 3.00 -15.86
CA LEU A 80 -11.91 2.29 -15.79
C LEU A 80 -10.79 3.20 -15.23
N GLY A 81 -10.80 4.49 -15.60
CA GLY A 81 -9.91 5.50 -15.05
C GLY A 81 -10.05 5.63 -13.53
N ILE A 82 -11.28 5.71 -13.02
CA ILE A 82 -11.58 5.76 -11.59
C ILE A 82 -11.08 4.49 -10.89
N GLN A 83 -11.40 3.32 -11.42
CA GLN A 83 -11.00 2.03 -10.85
C GLN A 83 -9.47 1.88 -10.77
N GLU A 84 -8.75 2.13 -11.87
CA GLU A 84 -7.28 2.03 -11.87
C GLU A 84 -6.61 3.11 -11.03
N SER A 85 -7.22 4.29 -10.88
CA SER A 85 -6.73 5.33 -9.98
C SER A 85 -6.83 4.89 -8.52
N THR A 86 -7.99 4.33 -8.13
CA THR A 86 -8.18 3.75 -6.81
C THR A 86 -7.21 2.61 -6.57
N ARG A 87 -7.08 1.67 -7.51
CA ARG A 87 -6.11 0.57 -7.41
C ARG A 87 -4.68 1.08 -7.20
N THR A 88 -4.26 2.03 -8.02
CA THR A 88 -2.91 2.63 -7.95
C THR A 88 -2.65 3.31 -6.61
N TRP A 89 -3.63 4.04 -6.09
CA TRP A 89 -3.56 4.66 -4.77
C TRP A 89 -3.32 3.63 -3.66
N VAL A 90 -4.16 2.58 -3.61
CA VAL A 90 -4.10 1.58 -2.54
C VAL A 90 -2.77 0.81 -2.57
N VAL A 91 -2.24 0.49 -3.77
CA VAL A 91 -0.91 -0.13 -3.89
C VAL A 91 0.16 0.80 -3.30
N LYS A 92 0.13 2.08 -3.65
CA LYS A 92 1.15 3.05 -3.21
C LYS A 92 1.13 3.23 -1.69
N GLU A 93 -0.05 3.38 -1.10
CA GLU A 93 -0.22 3.46 0.36
C GLU A 93 0.28 2.18 1.05
N ALA A 94 -0.06 0.99 0.52
CA ALA A 94 0.44 -0.27 1.05
C ALA A 94 1.97 -0.36 0.97
N VAL A 95 2.58 0.03 -0.15
CA VAL A 95 4.04 0.07 -0.30
C VAL A 95 4.68 1.05 0.69
N GLN A 96 4.10 2.24 0.86
CA GLN A 96 4.59 3.24 1.81
C GLN A 96 4.50 2.76 3.26
N LYS A 97 3.42 2.04 3.60
CA LYS A 97 3.24 1.39 4.91
C LYS A 97 4.24 0.25 5.13
N ALA A 98 4.46 -0.61 4.14
CA ALA A 98 5.42 -1.71 4.20
C ALA A 98 6.86 -1.21 4.39
N CYS A 99 7.22 -0.08 3.76
CA CYS A 99 8.49 0.59 4.00
C CYS A 99 8.63 1.21 5.40
N GLY A 100 7.54 1.34 6.16
CA GLY A 100 7.52 2.01 7.48
C GLY A 100 7.73 3.53 7.40
N LEU A 101 7.52 4.12 6.23
CA LEU A 101 7.84 5.53 5.94
C LEU A 101 6.60 6.38 5.63
N GLY A 102 5.48 5.76 5.23
CA GLY A 102 4.27 6.51 4.86
C GLY A 102 4.57 7.58 3.80
N MET A 103 4.04 8.77 4.02
CA MET A 103 4.21 9.92 3.12
C MET A 103 5.61 10.54 3.11
N HIS A 104 6.59 10.02 3.87
CA HIS A 104 7.99 10.39 3.68
C HIS A 104 8.55 9.91 2.33
N ILE A 105 7.98 8.84 1.77
CA ILE A 105 8.19 8.49 0.36
C ILE A 105 7.12 9.25 -0.44
N ALA A 106 7.53 10.14 -1.33
CA ALA A 106 6.59 10.81 -2.22
C ALA A 106 5.93 9.79 -3.16
N PRO A 107 4.58 9.72 -3.27
CA PRO A 107 3.91 8.77 -4.17
C PRO A 107 4.39 8.85 -5.62
N GLN A 108 4.79 10.03 -6.10
CA GLN A 108 5.29 10.23 -7.46
C GLN A 108 6.71 9.69 -7.68
N SER A 109 7.44 9.33 -6.61
CA SER A 109 8.85 8.90 -6.71
C SER A 109 9.03 7.46 -7.17
N PHE A 110 7.94 6.70 -7.31
CA PHE A 110 7.95 5.31 -7.77
C PHE A 110 6.70 4.99 -8.58
N SER A 111 6.78 3.94 -9.38
CA SER A 111 5.73 3.48 -10.29
C SER A 111 5.22 2.13 -9.79
N VAL A 112 3.90 1.92 -9.84
CA VAL A 112 3.28 0.60 -9.69
C VAL A 112 2.71 0.09 -11.03
N LEU A 113 2.89 0.86 -12.11
CA LEU A 113 2.49 0.49 -13.47
C LEU A 113 3.30 -0.70 -14.00
N ASP A 114 4.57 -0.80 -13.63
CA ASP A 114 5.48 -1.86 -14.10
C ASP A 114 5.15 -3.24 -13.50
N GLY A 115 4.18 -3.29 -12.58
CA GLY A 115 3.67 -4.52 -11.97
C GLY A 115 4.40 -4.90 -10.68
N ASN A 116 4.41 -6.20 -10.41
CA ASN A 116 4.99 -6.79 -9.21
C ASN A 116 6.33 -7.47 -9.59
N PRO A 117 7.46 -7.19 -8.89
CA PRO A 117 7.59 -6.35 -7.68
C PRO A 117 7.68 -4.85 -7.94
N VAL A 118 7.24 -4.06 -6.97
CA VAL A 118 7.45 -2.60 -6.94
C VAL A 118 8.85 -2.32 -6.42
N SER A 119 9.62 -1.56 -7.18
CA SER A 119 10.97 -1.16 -6.82
C SER A 119 11.05 0.35 -6.61
N LEU A 120 11.60 0.78 -5.48
CA LEU A 120 11.81 2.20 -5.20
C LEU A 120 13.13 2.44 -4.45
N ILE A 121 13.64 3.67 -4.54
CA ILE A 121 14.82 4.12 -3.81
C ILE A 121 14.43 5.33 -2.98
N HIS A 122 14.70 5.27 -1.68
CA HIS A 122 14.49 6.38 -0.75
C HIS A 122 15.69 6.46 0.19
N ASP A 123 16.27 7.65 0.37
CA ASP A 123 17.46 7.87 1.21
C ASP A 123 18.62 6.88 0.96
N LYS A 124 18.89 6.60 -0.33
CA LYS A 124 19.92 5.64 -0.80
C LYS A 124 19.67 4.18 -0.42
N VAL A 125 18.52 3.86 0.19
CA VAL A 125 18.05 2.49 0.43
C VAL A 125 17.14 2.08 -0.71
N ARG A 126 17.35 0.87 -1.23
CA ARG A 126 16.48 0.25 -2.24
C ARG A 126 15.49 -0.67 -1.54
N TYR A 127 14.22 -0.54 -1.90
CA TYR A 127 13.15 -1.45 -1.49
C TYR A 127 12.63 -2.16 -2.73
N ASN A 128 12.44 -3.48 -2.61
CA ASN A 128 11.78 -4.30 -3.60
C ASN A 128 10.66 -5.03 -2.87
N LEU A 129 9.41 -4.66 -3.15
CA LEU A 129 8.25 -5.17 -2.45
C LEU A 129 7.40 -5.98 -3.41
N GLU A 130 7.12 -7.21 -3.03
CA GLU A 130 6.09 -7.99 -3.69
C GLU A 130 4.73 -7.55 -3.18
N PHE A 131 3.73 -7.47 -4.05
CA PHE A 131 2.38 -7.18 -3.60
C PHE A 131 1.34 -8.18 -4.11
N THR A 132 0.44 -8.58 -3.23
CA THR A 132 -0.76 -9.32 -3.61
C THR A 132 -1.95 -8.38 -3.63
N HIS A 133 -2.71 -8.44 -4.71
CA HIS A 133 -3.95 -7.72 -4.91
C HIS A 133 -5.12 -8.70 -4.87
N TRP A 134 -6.11 -8.46 -4.03
CA TRP A 134 -7.36 -9.24 -4.07
C TRP A 134 -8.57 -8.37 -3.77
N GLN A 135 -9.74 -8.84 -4.21
CA GLN A 135 -11.05 -8.25 -3.93
C GLN A 135 -11.84 -9.23 -3.07
N GLU A 136 -12.41 -8.75 -1.97
CA GLU A 136 -13.30 -9.55 -1.12
C GLU A 136 -14.64 -8.83 -0.92
N THR A 137 -15.75 -9.55 -1.07
CA THR A 137 -17.08 -9.00 -0.76
C THR A 137 -17.37 -9.24 0.70
N LEU A 138 -17.51 -8.17 1.48
CA LEU A 138 -17.90 -8.29 2.88
C LEU A 138 -19.42 -8.30 2.95
N GLU A 139 -20.02 -9.12 3.81
CA GLU A 139 -21.48 -9.25 3.93
C GLU A 139 -22.19 -7.89 4.16
N THR A 140 -21.47 -6.94 4.76
CA THR A 140 -21.94 -5.57 5.03
C THR A 140 -21.74 -4.59 3.87
N PHE A 141 -20.97 -4.94 2.82
CA PHE A 141 -20.61 -4.05 1.71
C PHE A 141 -20.63 -4.76 0.35
N PRO A 142 -21.59 -4.42 -0.54
CA PRO A 142 -21.79 -5.12 -1.80
C PRO A 142 -20.71 -4.87 -2.86
N SER A 143 -19.88 -3.82 -2.74
CA SER A 143 -18.87 -3.46 -3.74
C SER A 143 -17.54 -4.21 -3.59
N GLY A 144 -17.26 -4.75 -2.40
CA GLY A 144 -15.98 -5.39 -2.08
C GLY A 144 -14.84 -4.39 -1.85
N PHE A 145 -13.75 -4.90 -1.28
CA PHE A 145 -12.57 -4.11 -0.92
C PHE A 145 -11.36 -4.58 -1.70
N TRP A 146 -10.58 -3.64 -2.22
CA TRP A 146 -9.24 -3.94 -2.69
C TRP A 146 -8.30 -4.06 -1.50
N PHE A 147 -7.48 -5.08 -1.47
CA PHE A 147 -6.45 -5.23 -0.45
C PHE A 147 -5.09 -5.42 -1.09
N PHE A 148 -4.09 -4.83 -0.44
CA PHE A 148 -2.70 -4.93 -0.85
C PHE A 148 -1.84 -5.35 0.32
N LYS A 149 -1.06 -6.41 0.15
CA LYS A 149 -0.01 -6.82 1.09
C LYS A 149 1.34 -6.58 0.43
N GLY A 150 2.07 -5.55 0.86
CA GLY A 150 3.45 -5.25 0.47
C GLY A 150 4.48 -5.75 1.48
#